data_AF-A0A645JKW5-F1
#
_entry.id   AF-A0A645JKW5-F1
#
_cell.length_a   1.000
_cell.length_b   1.000
_cell.length_c   1.000
_cell.angle_alpha   90.00
_cell.angle_beta   90.00
_cell.angle_gamma   90.00
#
_symmetry.space_group_name_H-M   'P 1'
#
loop_
_entity.id
_entity.type
_entity.pdbx_description
1 polymer ?
#
loop_
_entity_poly.entity_id
_entity_poly.type
_entity_poly.pdbx_seq_one_letter_code
_entity_poly.pdbx_strand_id
1 'polypeptide(L)'
;MTPAAYFSKVVAYSAIVILGVSFSLVPAALWPSVPKLVENRYLGSAYSVVFWIQNIGLMLFPMLIGWSLAQTNKGVTNPLEYNYTVPMLIFASLGVLALVLAIWLKGEDKKKGYGLELPNIKS
;
A
#
# COMPACT_ATOMS: atom_id res chain seq x y z
N MET A 1 -15.16 -15.99 -24.28
CA MET A 1 -14.03 -15.15 -24.73
C MET A 1 -12.88 -15.39 -23.74
N THR A 2 -11.92 -16.24 -24.11
CA THR A 2 -10.84 -16.69 -23.20
C THR A 2 -9.74 -15.61 -23.12
N PRO A 3 -9.49 -14.99 -21.95
CA PRO A 3 -8.51 -13.89 -21.79
C PRO A 3 -7.02 -14.32 -21.85
N ALA A 4 -6.73 -15.50 -22.40
CA ALA A 4 -5.40 -16.13 -22.33
C ALA A 4 -4.36 -15.53 -23.31
N ALA A 5 -4.79 -14.75 -24.31
CA ALA A 5 -3.90 -14.23 -25.35
C ALA A 5 -3.13 -12.95 -24.96
N TYR A 6 -3.56 -12.21 -23.93
CA TYR A 6 -2.93 -10.94 -23.53
C TYR A 6 -2.02 -11.05 -22.29
N PHE A 7 -2.14 -12.12 -21.49
CA PHE A 7 -1.22 -12.41 -20.40
C PHE A 7 -0.01 -13.21 -20.91
N SER A 8 0.81 -12.58 -21.76
CA SER A 8 2.12 -13.13 -22.09
C SER A 8 2.92 -13.35 -20.80
N LYS A 9 3.64 -14.47 -20.69
CA LYS A 9 4.55 -14.74 -19.55
C LYS A 9 5.42 -13.52 -19.22
N VAL A 10 5.80 -12.78 -20.25
CA VAL A 10 6.55 -11.51 -20.16
C VAL A 10 5.80 -10.44 -19.37
N VAL A 11 4.50 -10.24 -19.62
CA VAL A 11 3.65 -9.26 -18.90
C VAL A 11 3.47 -9.68 -17.44
N ALA A 12 3.31 -10.98 -17.18
CA ALA A 12 3.20 -11.49 -15.80
C ALA A 12 4.52 -11.28 -15.03
N TYR A 13 5.67 -11.63 -15.61
CA TYR A 13 6.96 -11.41 -14.96
C TYR A 13 7.29 -9.93 -14.78
N SER A 14 7.00 -9.07 -15.77
CA SER A 14 7.23 -7.64 -15.64
C SER A 14 6.34 -7.01 -14.57
N ALA A 15 5.07 -7.39 -14.49
CA ALA A 15 4.16 -6.94 -13.45
C ALA A 15 4.65 -7.35 -12.05
N ILE A 16 5.12 -8.60 -11.88
CA ILE A 16 5.68 -9.08 -10.60
C ILE A 16 6.93 -8.28 -10.22
N VAL A 17 7.83 -7.99 -11.16
CA VAL A 17 9.03 -7.19 -10.90
C VAL A 17 8.67 -5.77 -10.47
N ILE A 18 7.78 -5.10 -11.20
CA ILE A 18 7.35 -3.73 -10.87
C ILE A 18 6.64 -3.70 -9.51
N LEU A 19 5.77 -4.68 -9.24
CA LEU A 19 5.08 -4.81 -7.97
C LEU A 19 6.09 -5.04 -6.83
N GLY A 20 7.08 -5.91 -7.02
CA GLY A 20 8.11 -6.19 -6.03
C GLY A 20 8.99 -4.99 -5.71
N VAL A 21 9.42 -4.23 -6.73
CA VAL A 21 10.19 -2.99 -6.55
C VAL A 21 9.36 -1.92 -5.84
N SER A 22 8.09 -1.79 -6.21
CA SER A 22 7.19 -0.81 -5.56
C SER A 22 6.95 -1.17 -4.09
N PHE A 23 6.74 -2.46 -3.78
CA PHE A 23 6.47 -2.92 -2.43
C PHE A 23 7.71 -2.84 -1.52
N SER A 24 8.92 -2.96 -2.05
CA SER A 24 10.15 -2.80 -1.27
C SER A 24 10.47 -1.34 -0.95
N LEU A 25 10.09 -0.41 -1.84
CA LEU A 25 10.34 1.03 -1.66
C LEU A 25 9.57 1.60 -0.45
N VAL A 26 8.35 1.13 -0.21
CA VAL A 26 7.47 1.64 0.86
C VAL A 26 8.11 1.51 2.26
N PRO A 27 8.46 0.30 2.74
CA PRO A 27 9.14 0.17 4.03
C PRO A 27 10.54 0.80 3.99
N ALA A 28 11.30 0.63 2.90
CA ALA A 28 12.65 1.17 2.79
C ALA A 28 12.71 2.69 2.97
N ALA A 29 11.70 3.43 2.50
CA ALA A 29 11.59 4.88 2.70
C ALA A 29 10.97 5.26 4.05
N LEU A 30 10.09 4.42 4.61
CA LEU A 30 9.37 4.73 5.84
C LEU A 30 10.26 4.59 7.09
N TRP A 31 10.97 3.46 7.24
CA TRP A 31 11.81 3.18 8.42
C TRP A 31 12.87 4.26 8.72
N PRO A 32 13.66 4.77 7.75
CA PRO A 32 14.65 5.82 8.00
C PRO A 32 14.03 7.22 8.18
N SER A 33 12.77 7.41 7.79
CA SER A 33 12.06 8.68 7.95
C SER A 33 11.55 8.88 9.39
N VAL A 34 11.23 7.79 10.10
CA VAL A 34 10.78 7.83 11.51
C VAL A 34 11.78 8.56 12.40
N PRO A 35 13.07 8.18 12.49
CA PRO A 35 14.02 8.87 13.37
C PRO A 35 14.36 10.30 12.96
N LYS A 36 14.03 10.70 11.73
CA LYS A 36 14.19 12.09 11.27
C LYS A 36 13.01 12.99 11.66
N LEU A 37 11.81 12.41 11.82
CA LEU A 37 10.58 13.15 12.11
C LEU A 37 10.25 13.21 13.61
N VAL A 38 10.78 12.28 14.42
CA VAL A 38 10.48 12.22 15.86
C VAL A 38 11.76 12.41 16.68
N GLU A 39 11.67 13.15 17.78
CA GLU A 39 12.82 13.40 18.67
C GLU A 39 13.41 12.08 19.20
N ASN A 40 14.75 12.06 19.39
CA ASN A 40 15.50 10.88 19.84
C ASN A 40 14.93 10.21 21.10
N ARG A 41 14.31 10.99 22.00
CA ARG A 41 13.66 10.50 23.23
C ARG A 41 12.41 9.64 22.97
N TYR A 42 11.71 9.84 21.86
CA TYR A 42 10.45 9.17 21.53
C TYR A 42 10.60 8.10 20.45
N LEU A 43 11.82 7.77 20.01
CA LEU A 43 12.07 6.79 18.95
C LEU A 43 11.46 5.43 19.25
N GLY A 44 11.60 4.92 20.48
CA GLY A 44 11.02 3.65 20.89
C GLY A 44 9.49 3.62 20.78
N SER A 45 8.83 4.69 21.23
CA SER A 45 7.39 4.86 21.09
C SER A 45 6.95 5.00 19.63
N ALA A 46 7.70 5.76 18.82
CA ALA A 46 7.42 5.95 17.40
C ALA A 46 7.48 4.63 16.62
N TYR A 47 8.52 3.82 16.81
CA TYR A 47 8.61 2.49 16.21
C TYR A 47 7.48 1.56 16.67
N SER A 48 7.11 1.63 17.95
CA SER A 48 6.02 0.81 18.51
C SER A 48 4.66 1.16 17.90
N VAL A 49 4.39 2.45 17.70
CA VAL A 49 3.16 2.94 17.03
C VAL A 49 3.14 2.51 15.56
N VAL A 50 4.26 2.62 14.84
CA VAL A 50 4.37 2.16 13.44
C VAL A 50 4.10 0.66 13.32
N PHE A 51 4.61 -0.16 14.23
CA PHE A 51 4.31 -1.60 14.27
C PHE A 51 2.85 -1.89 14.64
N TRP A 52 2.26 -1.12 15.57
CA TRP A 52 0.87 -1.29 15.98
C TRP A 52 -0.10 -1.00 14.83
N ILE A 53 0.12 0.10 14.10
CA ILE A 53 -0.67 0.47 12.91
C ILE A 53 -0.52 -0.61 11.82
N GLN A 54 0.68 -1.12 11.59
CA GLN A 54 0.89 -2.21 10.63
C GLN A 54 0.16 -3.49 11.03
N ASN A 55 0.16 -3.87 12.31
CA ASN A 55 -0.59 -5.03 12.79
C ASN A 55 -2.11 -4.87 12.59
N ILE A 56 -2.65 -3.68 12.82
CA ILE A 56 -4.06 -3.39 12.52
C ILE A 56 -4.32 -3.55 11.02
N GLY A 57 -3.44 -3.02 10.17
CA GLY A 57 -3.53 -3.18 8.72
C GLY A 57 -3.52 -4.64 8.29
N LEU A 58 -2.59 -5.45 8.84
CA LEU A 58 -2.48 -6.89 8.59
C LEU A 58 -3.71 -7.68 9.03
N MET A 59 -4.44 -7.22 10.05
CA MET A 59 -5.71 -7.84 10.47
C MET A 59 -6.88 -7.37 9.61
N LEU A 60 -6.97 -6.07 9.34
CA LEU A 60 -8.13 -5.45 8.71
C LEU A 60 -8.22 -5.75 7.21
N PHE A 61 -7.09 -5.81 6.50
CA PHE A 61 -7.07 -6.11 5.07
C PHE A 61 -7.64 -7.50 4.75
N PRO A 62 -7.14 -8.61 5.33
CA PRO A 62 -7.70 -9.93 5.10
C PRO A 62 -9.17 -10.04 5.51
N MET A 63 -9.56 -9.38 6.61
CA MET A 63 -10.95 -9.37 7.07
C MET A 63 -11.87 -8.65 6.08
N LEU A 64 -11.46 -7.51 5.54
CA LEU A 64 -12.23 -6.73 4.57
C LEU A 64 -12.38 -7.48 3.25
N ILE A 65 -11.29 -8.10 2.76
CA ILE A 65 -11.34 -8.94 1.56
C ILE A 65 -12.21 -10.18 1.81
N GLY A 66 -12.06 -10.85 2.95
CA GLY A 66 -12.89 -11.99 3.34
C GLY A 66 -14.38 -11.64 3.41
N TRP A 67 -14.73 -10.49 3.99
CA TRP A 67 -16.11 -9.99 4.01
C TRP A 67 -16.62 -9.68 2.60
N SER A 68 -15.79 -9.02 1.76
CA SER A 68 -16.15 -8.75 0.37
C SER A 68 -16.43 -10.04 -0.39
N LEU A 69 -15.57 -11.07 -0.26
CA LEU A 69 -15.79 -12.37 -0.89
C LEU A 69 -17.06 -13.05 -0.36
N ALA A 70 -17.30 -13.00 0.94
CA ALA A 70 -18.47 -13.62 1.57
C ALA A 70 -19.78 -12.95 1.13
N GLN A 71 -19.79 -11.64 0.89
CA GLN A 71 -20.96 -10.93 0.39
C GLN A 71 -21.21 -11.16 -1.10
N THR A 72 -20.16 -11.28 -1.91
CA THR A 72 -20.29 -11.42 -3.36
C THR A 72 -20.48 -12.84 -3.83
N ASN A 73 -20.06 -13.82 -3.03
CA ASN A 73 -20.15 -15.25 -3.35
C ASN A 73 -21.09 -15.98 -2.37
N LYS A 74 -22.23 -15.36 -2.02
CA LYS A 74 -23.26 -16.02 -1.20
C LYS A 74 -23.81 -17.24 -1.94
N GLY A 75 -23.53 -18.44 -1.42
CA GLY A 75 -24.04 -19.70 -1.97
C GLY A 75 -23.12 -20.43 -2.95
N VAL A 76 -21.92 -19.91 -3.22
CA VAL A 76 -20.90 -20.60 -4.03
C VAL A 76 -19.91 -21.28 -3.08
N THR A 77 -19.93 -22.62 -3.04
CA THR A 77 -19.04 -23.44 -2.19
C THR A 77 -17.74 -23.83 -2.90
N ASN A 78 -17.61 -23.54 -4.20
CA ASN A 78 -16.47 -23.93 -5.01
C ASN A 78 -15.49 -22.74 -5.18
N PRO A 79 -14.25 -22.78 -4.64
CA PRO A 79 -13.30 -21.66 -4.68
C PRO A 79 -12.86 -21.23 -6.08
N LEU A 80 -13.05 -22.09 -7.08
CA LEU A 80 -12.69 -21.84 -8.48
C LEU A 80 -13.71 -20.97 -9.23
N GLU A 81 -14.90 -20.79 -8.67
CA GLU A 81 -15.97 -19.94 -9.24
C GLU A 81 -16.12 -18.62 -8.50
N TYR A 82 -15.21 -18.32 -7.58
CA TYR A 82 -15.26 -17.07 -6.82
C TYR A 82 -15.12 -15.87 -7.74
N ASN A 83 -16.08 -14.95 -7.63
CA ASN A 83 -16.02 -13.66 -8.26
C ASN A 83 -15.06 -12.76 -7.47
N TYR A 84 -13.84 -12.59 -8.01
CA TYR A 84 -12.80 -11.72 -7.45
C TYR A 84 -12.88 -10.27 -7.97
N THR A 85 -13.87 -9.93 -8.79
CA THR A 85 -13.99 -8.58 -9.37
C THR A 85 -14.18 -7.51 -8.28
N VAL A 86 -15.00 -7.79 -7.27
CA VAL A 86 -15.26 -6.80 -6.20
C VAL A 86 -14.04 -6.60 -5.28
N PRO A 87 -13.35 -7.65 -4.80
CA PRO A 87 -12.06 -7.49 -4.11
C PRO A 87 -11.02 -6.71 -4.92
N MET A 88 -10.91 -7.00 -6.23
CA MET A 88 -9.99 -6.27 -7.11
C MET A 88 -10.38 -4.80 -7.26
N LEU A 89 -11.68 -4.47 -7.34
CA LEU A 89 -12.16 -3.09 -7.37
C LEU A 89 -11.88 -2.34 -6.07
N ILE A 90 -11.97 -3.01 -4.92
CA ILE A 90 -11.59 -2.43 -3.61
C ILE A 90 -10.09 -2.11 -3.59
N PHE A 91 -9.24 -3.03 -4.04
CA PHE A 91 -7.80 -2.75 -4.16
C PHE A 91 -7.50 -1.62 -5.14
N ALA A 92 -8.18 -1.58 -6.28
CA ALA A 92 -8.02 -0.52 -7.26
C ALA A 92 -8.45 0.85 -6.72
N SER A 93 -9.59 0.93 -6.01
CA SER A 93 -10.08 2.18 -5.43
C SER A 93 -9.17 2.69 -4.31
N LEU A 94 -8.64 1.79 -3.46
CA LEU A 94 -7.60 2.12 -2.48
C LEU A 94 -6.34 2.67 -3.15
N GLY A 95 -5.90 2.06 -4.26
CA GLY A 95 -4.77 2.54 -5.04
C GLY A 95 -5.00 3.94 -5.63
N VAL A 96 -6.19 4.20 -6.17
CA VAL A 96 -6.56 5.53 -6.68
C VAL A 96 -6.61 6.56 -5.55
N LEU A 97 -7.20 6.22 -4.40
CA LEU A 97 -7.22 7.10 -3.23
C LEU A 97 -5.80 7.39 -2.72
N ALA A 98 -4.92 6.39 -2.67
CA ALA A 98 -3.52 6.58 -2.30
C ALA A 98 -2.79 7.52 -3.28
N LEU A 99 -3.07 7.41 -4.58
CA LEU A 99 -2.51 8.27 -5.61
C LEU A 99 -3.00 9.71 -5.44
N VAL A 100 -4.29 9.92 -5.19
CA VAL A 100 -4.88 11.24 -4.91
C VAL A 100 -4.25 11.85 -3.65
N LEU A 101 -4.13 11.08 -2.57
CA LEU A 101 -3.47 11.54 -1.34
C LEU A 101 -1.99 11.86 -1.57
N ALA A 102 -1.26 11.06 -2.35
CA ALA A 102 0.13 11.32 -2.68
C ALA A 102 0.31 12.61 -3.50
N ILE A 103 -0.56 12.86 -4.48
CA ILE A 103 -0.58 14.12 -5.24
C ILE A 103 -0.91 15.29 -4.33
N TRP A 104 -1.91 15.13 -3.45
CA TRP A 104 -2.30 16.18 -2.53
C TRP A 104 -1.19 16.50 -1.54
N LEU A 105 -0.53 15.48 -0.96
CA LEU A 105 0.62 15.63 -0.08
C LEU A 105 1.79 16.31 -0.78
N LYS A 106 2.06 15.96 -2.05
CA LYS A 106 3.07 16.65 -2.88
C LYS A 106 2.72 18.12 -3.11
N GLY A 107 1.43 18.43 -3.26
CA GLY A 107 0.94 19.80 -3.36
C GLY A 107 1.06 20.58 -2.04
N GLU A 108 0.80 19.92 -0.92
CA GLU A 108 0.92 20.49 0.43
C GLU A 108 2.39 20.73 0.82
N ASP A 109 3.27 19.79 0.51
CA ASP A 109 4.72 19.90 0.70
C ASP A 109 5.30 21.08 -0.10
N LYS A 110 4.83 21.26 -1.34
CA LYS A 110 5.19 22.41 -2.19
C LYS A 110 4.62 23.75 -1.68
N LYS A 111 3.48 23.76 -0.99
CA LYS A 111 2.83 24.97 -0.47
C LYS A 111 3.34 25.39 0.90
N LYS A 112 3.65 24.44 1.79
CA LYS A 112 4.09 24.72 3.17
C LYS A 112 5.61 24.84 3.31
N GLY A 113 6.39 24.49 2.29
CA GLY A 113 7.83 24.78 2.26
C GLY A 113 8.59 24.18 3.44
N TYR A 114 8.22 22.96 3.86
CA TYR A 114 8.84 22.31 5.03
C TYR A 114 10.28 21.85 4.82
N GLY A 115 10.87 22.03 3.63
CA GLY A 115 12.27 21.69 3.40
C GLY A 115 12.57 20.22 3.67
N LEU A 116 11.62 19.31 3.40
CA LEU A 116 11.78 17.87 3.58
C LEU A 116 12.76 17.24 2.56
N GLU A 117 13.12 17.97 1.50
CA GLU A 117 14.18 17.63 0.54
C GLU A 117 15.57 18.22 0.90
N LEU A 118 15.70 19.02 1.98
CA LEU A 118 16.99 19.59 2.37
C LEU A 118 17.73 18.67 3.36
N PRO A 119 19.04 18.43 3.18
CA PRO A 119 19.85 17.75 4.19
C PRO A 119 19.88 18.58 5.47
N ASN A 120 19.50 17.99 6.60
CA ASN A 120 19.57 18.62 7.94
C ASN A 120 21.00 18.74 8.51
N ILE A 121 22.04 18.66 7.67
CA ILE A 121 23.43 18.83 8.12
C ILE A 121 23.98 20.07 7.44
N LYS A 122 23.93 21.20 8.16
CA LYS A 122 24.91 22.25 7.94
C LYS A 122 26.17 21.82 8.69
N SER A 123 27.26 21.73 7.94
CA SER A 123 28.62 21.73 8.47
C SER A 123 28.82 22.86 9.49
#